data_AF-A0AAU3G9N3-F1
#
_entry.id   AF-A0AAU3G9N3-F1
#
_cell.length_a   1.000
_cell.length_b   1.000
_cell.length_c   1.000
_cell.angle_alpha   90.00
_cell.angle_beta   90.00
_cell.angle_gamma   90.00
#
_symmetry.space_group_name_H-M   'P 1'
#
loop_
_entity.id
_entity.type
_entity.pdbx_description
1 polymer ?
#
loop_
_entity_poly.entity_id
_entity_poly.type
_entity_poly.pdbx_seq_one_letter_code
_entity_poly.pdbx_strand_id
1 'polypeptide(L)'
;MGHSSFTIRLNDVQTEALMRQAHLEGRRVEDIIRSAVQRHIEARQAAITLMSRWCLDREDLEAAAVALDVAPLTDEEWSQANRPPMTRTRVS
;
A
#
# COMPACT_ATOMS: atom_id res chain seq x y z
N MET A 1 1.49 14.82 15.87
CA MET A 1 1.21 13.77 14.87
C MET A 1 -0.21 13.30 15.09
N GLY A 2 -1.11 13.50 14.12
CA GLY A 2 -2.53 13.16 14.30
C GLY A 2 -2.75 11.66 14.25
N HIS A 3 -3.36 11.08 15.28
CA HIS A 3 -3.88 9.72 15.20
C HIS A 3 -5.10 9.73 14.29
N SER A 4 -4.97 9.20 13.07
CA SER A 4 -6.10 9.00 12.18
C SER A 4 -6.81 7.71 12.61
N SER A 5 -8.05 7.84 13.09
CA SER A 5 -8.91 6.70 13.40
C SER A 5 -9.80 6.42 12.21
N PHE A 6 -9.85 5.17 11.76
CA PHE A 6 -10.70 4.73 10.66
C PHE A 6 -11.64 3.63 11.15
N THR A 7 -12.92 3.74 10.80
CA THR A 7 -13.93 2.71 11.08
C THR A 7 -14.16 1.91 9.81
N ILE A 8 -13.95 0.60 9.89
CA ILE A 8 -14.18 -0.33 8.77
C ILE A 8 -15.39 -1.18 9.12
N ARG A 9 -16.37 -1.24 8.22
CA ARG A 9 -17.49 -2.18 8.34
C ARG A 9 -17.08 -3.50 7.72
N LEU A 10 -17.10 -4.55 8.51
CA LEU A 10 -16.86 -5.91 8.08
C LEU A 10 -18.19 -6.65 8.10
N ASN A 11 -18.37 -7.57 7.17
CA ASN A 11 -19.48 -8.52 7.25
C ASN A 11 -19.14 -9.65 8.24
N ASP A 12 -20.13 -10.48 8.56
CA ASP A 12 -19.99 -11.54 9.56
C ASP A 12 -18.91 -12.55 9.18
N VAL A 13 -18.81 -12.90 7.89
CA VAL A 13 -17.81 -13.84 7.36
C VAL A 13 -16.39 -13.30 7.54
N GLN A 14 -16.17 -12.03 7.20
CA GLN A 14 -14.88 -11.34 7.36
C GLN A 14 -14.51 -11.22 8.84
N THR A 15 -15.50 -10.92 9.69
CA THR A 15 -15.31 -10.78 11.14
C THR A 15 -14.89 -12.11 11.75
N GLU A 16 -15.57 -13.21 11.42
CA GLU A 16 -15.17 -14.54 11.87
C GLU A 16 -13.78 -14.94 11.37
N ALA A 17 -13.47 -14.68 10.10
CA ALA A 17 -12.15 -15.01 9.54
C ALA A 17 -11.03 -14.29 10.29
N LEU A 18 -11.19 -12.99 10.56
CA LEU A 18 -10.23 -12.20 11.33
C LEU A 18 -10.11 -12.66 12.78
N MET A 19 -11.23 -12.99 13.44
CA MET A 19 -11.21 -13.51 14.81
C MET A 19 -10.51 -14.88 14.88
N ARG A 20 -10.78 -15.78 13.92
CA ARG A 20 -10.08 -17.07 13.83
C ARG A 20 -8.58 -16.87 13.64
N GLN A 21 -8.18 -15.97 12.76
CA GLN A 21 -6.77 -15.68 12.52
C GLN A 21 -6.09 -15.07 13.76
N ALA A 22 -6.75 -14.14 14.44
CA ALA A 22 -6.30 -13.56 15.71
C ALA A 22 -6.07 -14.63 16.78
N HIS A 23 -6.99 -15.58 16.89
CA HIS A 23 -6.88 -16.69 17.81
C HIS A 23 -5.69 -17.62 17.46
N LEU A 24 -5.54 -17.98 16.18
CA LEU A 24 -4.45 -18.85 15.72
C LEU A 24 -3.07 -18.22 15.91
N GLU A 25 -2.95 -16.90 15.72
CA GLU A 25 -1.69 -16.17 15.90
C GLU A 25 -1.43 -15.76 17.35
N GLY A 26 -2.40 -15.91 18.27
CA GLY A 26 -2.31 -15.42 19.65
C GLY A 26 -2.21 -13.89 19.74
N ARG A 27 -2.79 -13.17 18.78
CA ARG A 27 -2.69 -11.71 18.64
C ARG A 27 -4.07 -11.04 18.67
N ARG A 28 -4.13 -9.73 18.89
CA ARG A 28 -5.39 -8.98 18.79
C ARG A 28 -5.74 -8.76 17.32
N VAL A 29 -7.05 -8.72 17.01
CA VAL A 29 -7.55 -8.42 15.65
C VAL A 29 -7.00 -7.09 15.13
N GLU A 30 -6.93 -6.07 15.99
CA GLU A 30 -6.33 -4.77 15.67
C GLU A 30 -4.89 -4.88 15.17
N ASP A 31 -4.08 -5.76 15.77
CA ASP A 31 -2.68 -5.94 15.41
C ASP A 31 -2.54 -6.66 14.07
N ILE A 32 -3.43 -7.60 13.78
CA ILE A 32 -3.49 -8.27 12.48
C ILE A 32 -3.86 -7.27 11.39
N ILE A 33 -4.91 -6.48 11.61
CA ILE A 33 -5.34 -5.43 10.66
C ILE A 33 -4.21 -4.43 10.46
N ARG A 34 -3.56 -3.96 11.54
CA ARG A 34 -2.43 -3.03 11.45
C ARG A 34 -1.28 -3.61 10.64
N SER A 35 -0.88 -4.85 10.91
CA SER A 35 0.18 -5.52 10.14
C SER A 35 -0.20 -5.72 8.67
N ALA A 36 -1.46 -6.02 8.37
CA ALA A 36 -1.93 -6.15 6.99
C ALA A 36 -1.89 -4.81 6.26
N VAL A 37 -2.42 -3.75 6.88
CA VAL A 37 -2.39 -2.39 6.33
C VAL A 37 -0.95 -1.93 6.11
N GLN A 38 -0.07 -2.14 7.08
CA GLN A 38 1.34 -1.78 6.95
C GLN A 38 2.02 -2.50 5.78
N ARG A 39 1.79 -3.81 5.64
CA ARG A 39 2.30 -4.59 4.49
C ARG A 39 1.77 -4.06 3.15
N HIS A 40 0.50 -3.67 3.09
CA HIS A 40 -0.07 -3.07 1.88
C HIS A 40 0.58 -1.72 1.54
N ILE A 41 0.81 -0.85 2.54
CA ILE A 41 1.50 0.43 2.36
C ILE A 41 2.92 0.20 1.85
N GLU A 42 3.67 -0.72 2.48
CA GLU A 42 5.05 -1.04 2.09
C GLU A 42 5.15 -1.61 0.67
N ALA A 43 4.26 -2.55 0.32
CA ALA A 43 4.19 -3.12 -1.01
C ALA A 43 3.90 -2.05 -2.07
N ARG A 44 3.01 -1.11 -1.76
CA ARG A 44 2.67 0.00 -2.66
C ARG A 44 3.84 0.96 -2.84
N GLN A 45 4.57 1.29 -1.77
CA GLN A 45 5.79 2.09 -1.86
C GLN A 45 6.89 1.40 -2.68
N ALA A 46 7.03 0.09 -2.55
CA ALA A 46 7.95 -0.70 -3.35
C ALA A 46 7.56 -0.68 -4.84
N ALA A 47 6.27 -0.80 -5.16
CA ALA A 47 5.77 -0.69 -6.54
C ALA A 47 6.08 0.68 -7.14
N ILE A 48 5.80 1.78 -6.43
CA ILE A 48 6.13 3.16 -6.85
C ILE A 48 7.64 3.30 -7.12
N THR A 49 8.48 2.71 -6.26
CA THR A 49 9.94 2.75 -6.42
C THR A 49 10.41 1.97 -7.66
N LEU A 50 9.82 0.80 -7.93
CA LEU A 50 10.14 0.01 -9.12
C LEU A 50 9.70 0.72 -10.40
N MET A 51 8.52 1.35 -10.39
CA MET A 51 8.06 2.14 -11.52
C MET A 51 9.01 3.30 -11.83
N SER A 52 9.44 4.04 -10.80
CA SER A 52 10.43 5.11 -10.94
C SER A 52 11.71 4.61 -11.59
N ARG A 53 12.19 3.42 -11.18
CA ARG A 53 13.40 2.80 -11.70
C ARG A 53 13.28 2.31 -13.14
N TRP A 54 12.09 1.87 -13.54
CA TRP A 54 11.83 1.30 -14.85
C TRP A 54 11.23 2.30 -15.84
N CYS A 55 11.02 3.56 -15.42
CA CYS A 55 10.40 4.61 -16.24
C CYS A 55 9.11 4.13 -16.93
N LEU A 56 8.27 3.41 -16.20
CA LEU A 56 7.01 2.92 -16.74
C LEU A 56 6.08 4.10 -17.03
N ASP A 57 5.44 4.09 -18.20
CA ASP A 57 4.48 5.11 -18.60
C ASP A 57 3.16 5.00 -17.82
N ARG A 58 2.50 6.14 -17.59
CA ARG A 58 1.25 6.22 -16.81
C ARG A 58 0.15 5.39 -17.43
N GLU A 59 0.04 5.49 -18.75
CA GLU A 59 -1.01 4.86 -19.53
C GLU A 59 -0.93 3.33 -19.43
N ASP A 60 0.28 2.76 -19.52
CA ASP A 60 0.49 1.32 -19.40
C ASP A 60 0.12 0.78 -18.01
N LEU A 61 0.40 1.56 -16.96
CA LEU A 61 0.05 1.18 -15.59
C LEU A 61 -1.43 1.35 -15.28
N GLU A 62 -2.07 2.37 -15.85
CA GLU A 62 -3.53 2.51 -15.77
C GLU A 62 -4.22 1.35 -16.50
N ALA A 63 -3.74 0.98 -17.70
CA ALA A 63 -4.24 -0.18 -18.43
C ALA A 63 -4.04 -1.49 -17.63
N ALA A 64 -2.88 -1.68 -17.01
CA ALA A 64 -2.61 -2.83 -16.15
C ALA A 64 -3.50 -2.84 -14.90
N ALA A 65 -3.73 -1.68 -14.27
CA ALA A 65 -4.59 -1.56 -13.10
C ALA A 65 -6.04 -1.94 -13.41
N VAL A 66 -6.55 -1.48 -14.57
CA VAL A 66 -7.87 -1.88 -15.08
C VAL A 66 -7.94 -3.38 -15.34
N ALA A 67 -6.92 -3.95 -15.99
CA ALA A 67 -6.89 -5.38 -16.31
C ALA A 67 -6.83 -6.29 -15.06
N LEU A 68 -6.21 -5.79 -13.98
CA LEU A 68 -6.08 -6.49 -12.71
C LEU A 68 -7.20 -6.16 -11.71
N ASP A 69 -8.15 -5.31 -12.08
CA ASP A 69 -9.23 -4.78 -11.22
C ASP A 69 -8.69 -4.19 -9.90
N VAL A 70 -7.63 -3.41 -10.00
CA VAL A 70 -7.02 -2.68 -8.87
C VAL A 70 -7.11 -1.18 -9.07
N ALA A 71 -7.12 -0.44 -7.97
CA ALA A 71 -7.17 1.01 -8.02
C ALA A 71 -5.92 1.58 -8.71
N PRO A 72 -6.08 2.51 -9.67
CA PRO A 72 -4.96 3.19 -10.29
C PRO A 72 -4.21 4.06 -9.27
N LEU A 73 -2.98 4.45 -9.62
CA LEU A 73 -2.22 5.38 -8.81
C LEU A 73 -2.85 6.77 -8.83
N THR A 74 -2.81 7.44 -7.70
CA THR A 74 -3.20 8.84 -7.59
C THR A 74 -2.14 9.75 -8.19
N ASP A 75 -2.52 10.99 -8.52
CA ASP A 75 -1.58 11.99 -9.06
C ASP A 75 -0.39 12.26 -8.13
N GLU A 76 -0.60 12.21 -6.81
CA GLU A 76 0.46 12.39 -5.82
C GLU A 76 1.47 11.24 -5.88
N GLU A 77 1.01 9.99 -5.98
CA GLU A 77 1.91 8.85 -6.11
C GLU A 77 2.62 8.82 -7.45
N TRP A 78 1.95 9.27 -8.51
CA TRP A 78 2.55 9.44 -9.82
C TRP A 78 3.70 10.47 -9.79
N SER A 79 3.48 11.59 -9.10
CA SER A 79 4.50 12.62 -8.87
C SER A 79 5.68 12.08 -8.08
N GLN A 80 5.43 11.23 -7.08
CA GLN A 80 6.49 10.57 -6.30
C GLN A 80 7.29 9.56 -7.12
N ALA A 81 6.63 8.77 -7.98
CA ALA A 81 7.29 7.83 -8.88
C ALA A 81 8.21 8.55 -9.89
N ASN A 82 7.82 9.73 -10.37
CA ASN A 82 8.55 10.47 -11.40
C ASN A 82 9.48 11.55 -10.86
N ARG A 83 9.63 11.68 -9.53
CA ARG A 83 10.67 12.56 -8.99
C ARG A 83 12.04 12.00 -9.36
N PRO A 84 12.93 12.82 -9.95
CA PRO A 84 14.32 12.39 -10.12
C PRO A 84 14.89 12.02 -8.75
N PRO A 85 15.73 10.97 -8.65
CA PRO A 85 16.33 10.59 -7.39
C PRO A 85 17.01 11.82 -6.80
N MET A 86 16.63 12.22 -5.58
CA MET A 86 17.32 13.28 -4.87
C MET A 86 18.80 12.93 -4.86
N THR A 87 19.60 13.71 -5.58
CA THR A 87 21.06 13.57 -5.63
C THR A 87 21.54 13.51 -4.20
N ARG A 88 22.01 12.34 -3.79
CA ARG A 88 22.66 12.13 -2.51
C ARG A 88 23.92 12.97 -2.55
N THR A 89 23.84 14.21 -2.05
CA THR A 89 24.98 15.12 -1.94
C THR A 89 26.05 14.37 -1.17
N ARG A 90 27.11 13.98 -1.88
CA ARG A 90 28.29 13.36 -1.29
C ARG A 90 28.93 14.47 -0.47
N VAL A 91 28.78 14.39 0.85
CA VAL A 91 29.54 15.24 1.77
C VAL A 91 30.98 14.75 1.65
N SER A 92 31.84 15.58 1.05
CA SER A 92 33.28 15.40 0.99
C SER A 92 33.92 15.58 2.37
#